data_AF-A0A353E462-F1
#
_entry.id   AF-A0A353E462-F1
#
_cell.length_a   1.000
_cell.length_b   1.000
_cell.length_c   1.000
_cell.angle_alpha   90.00
_cell.angle_beta   90.00
_cell.angle_gamma   90.00
#
_symmetry.space_group_name_H-M   'P 1'
#
loop_
_entity.id
_entity.type
_entity.pdbx_description
1 polymer ?
#
loop_
_entity_poly.entity_id
_entity_poly.type
_entity_poly.pdbx_seq_one_letter_code
_entity_poly.pdbx_strand_id
1 'polypeptide(L)'
;MSEEINNNDLNAADELSNAPQQQQPVEYTDDNIRHLSDMEHVRTRPGMYIGRLGDGNLPEDGIYVLLKEVVDNSIDEFKMGAGSRLEIDIEDHLRVSVRDYGRGIPQGKLVEAVSVLNTGGKYDSKAFKKSVGLNGVGVKA
;
A
#
# COMPACT_ATOMS: atom_id res chain seq x y z
N MET A 1 -66.67 -1.58 34.57
CA MET A 1 -66.44 -0.19 34.14
C MET A 1 -64.94 -0.04 34.07
N SER A 2 -64.41 -0.14 32.86
CA SER A 2 -62.98 -0.20 32.54
C SER A 2 -62.41 1.22 32.49
N GLU A 3 -61.38 1.49 33.31
CA GLU A 3 -60.61 2.74 33.22
C GLU A 3 -59.67 2.65 32.02
N GLU A 4 -59.86 3.53 31.04
CA GLU A 4 -58.93 3.71 29.92
C GLU A 4 -57.66 4.39 30.42
N ILE A 5 -56.53 3.71 30.26
CA ILE A 5 -55.21 4.28 30.50
C ILE A 5 -54.92 5.23 29.34
N ASN A 6 -54.79 6.52 29.64
CA ASN A 6 -54.49 7.56 28.67
C ASN A 6 -53.06 7.37 28.14
N ASN A 7 -52.91 7.04 26.85
CA ASN A 7 -51.62 6.78 26.18
C ASN A 7 -50.74 8.04 25.97
N ASN A 8 -50.99 9.14 26.68
CA ASN A 8 -50.26 10.40 26.51
C ASN A 8 -49.06 10.59 27.45
N ASP A 9 -48.78 9.66 28.36
CA ASP A 9 -47.67 9.80 29.33
C ASP A 9 -46.34 9.13 28.89
N LEU A 10 -46.25 8.64 27.64
CA LEU A 10 -45.07 7.90 27.15
C LEU A 10 -44.09 8.68 26.27
N ASN A 11 -44.33 9.97 25.97
CA ASN A 11 -43.51 10.72 24.98
C ASN A 11 -42.71 11.92 25.55
N ALA A 12 -42.54 12.05 26.85
CA ALA A 12 -41.84 13.21 27.44
C ALA A 12 -40.31 13.04 27.61
N ALA A 13 -39.74 11.86 27.34
CA ALA A 13 -38.33 11.56 27.62
C ALA A 13 -37.39 11.56 26.39
N ASP A 14 -37.93 11.53 25.16
CA ASP A 14 -37.14 11.34 23.93
C ASP A 14 -36.90 12.62 23.10
N GLU A 15 -37.36 13.80 23.54
CA GLU A 15 -37.22 15.06 22.78
C GLU A 15 -36.06 15.98 23.22
N LEU A 16 -35.18 15.56 24.14
CA LEU A 16 -34.12 16.44 24.69
C LEU A 16 -32.69 16.22 24.15
N SER A 17 -32.45 15.39 23.13
CA SER A 17 -31.07 15.09 22.67
C SER A 17 -30.64 15.67 21.32
N ASN A 18 -31.44 16.55 20.69
CA ASN A 18 -31.12 17.08 19.35
C ASN A 18 -30.73 18.57 19.33
N ALA A 19 -29.92 19.00 20.31
CA ALA A 19 -29.24 20.29 20.21
C ALA A 19 -28.14 20.21 19.13
N PRO A 20 -28.05 21.17 18.19
CA PRO A 20 -26.96 21.19 17.22
C PRO A 20 -25.63 21.27 17.96
N GLN A 21 -24.82 20.22 17.87
CA GLN A 21 -23.46 20.22 18.39
C GLN A 21 -22.71 21.35 17.68
N GLN A 22 -22.39 22.41 18.41
CA GLN A 22 -21.55 23.50 17.92
C GLN A 22 -20.18 22.89 17.60
N GLN A 23 -19.91 22.68 16.30
CA GLN A 23 -18.60 22.27 15.84
C GLN A 23 -17.61 23.35 16.25
N GLN A 24 -16.73 23.04 17.21
CA GLN A 24 -15.66 23.96 17.55
C GLN A 24 -14.82 24.22 16.30
N PRO A 25 -14.39 25.47 16.05
CA PRO A 25 -13.56 25.78 14.90
C PRO A 25 -12.29 24.93 14.96
N VAL A 26 -12.01 24.17 13.90
CA VAL A 26 -10.75 23.46 13.76
C VAL A 26 -9.67 24.52 13.53
N GLU A 27 -8.82 24.74 14.53
CA GLU A 27 -7.71 25.69 14.43
C GLU A 27 -6.66 25.11 13.49
N TYR A 28 -6.45 25.77 12.36
CA TYR A 28 -5.43 25.41 11.37
C TYR A 28 -4.17 26.24 11.62
N THR A 29 -3.14 25.57 12.12
CA THR A 29 -1.85 26.11 12.54
C THR A 29 -0.71 25.42 11.80
N ASP A 30 0.52 25.89 12.00
CA ASP A 30 1.72 25.29 11.42
C ASP A 30 1.87 23.80 11.81
N ASP A 31 1.36 23.37 12.96
CA ASP A 31 1.40 21.98 13.44
C ASP A 31 0.54 21.02 12.60
N ASN A 32 -0.40 21.54 11.81
CA ASN A 32 -1.20 20.74 10.89
C ASN A 32 -0.45 20.38 9.60
N ILE A 33 0.66 21.07 9.30
CA ILE A 33 1.53 20.75 8.17
C ILE A 33 2.50 19.64 8.59
N ARG A 34 2.45 18.51 7.87
CA ARG A 34 3.27 17.34 8.18
C ARG A 34 3.98 16.82 6.95
N HIS A 35 5.24 16.45 7.12
CA HIS A 35 6.02 15.70 6.14
C HIS A 35 6.03 14.23 6.55
N LEU A 36 5.62 13.35 5.65
CA LEU A 36 5.71 11.90 5.86
C LEU A 36 7.00 11.40 5.23
N SER A 37 7.68 10.47 5.90
CA SER A 37 8.75 9.73 5.23
C SER A 37 8.19 8.90 4.06
N ASP A 38 9.03 8.54 3.10
CA ASP A 38 8.64 7.73 1.94
C ASP A 38 7.81 6.49 2.30
N MET A 39 8.33 5.68 3.22
CA MET A 39 7.65 4.44 3.64
C MET A 39 6.39 4.71 4.47
N GLU A 40 6.34 5.82 5.19
CA GLU A 40 5.13 6.23 5.91
C GLU A 40 4.05 6.69 4.93
N HIS A 41 4.42 7.41 3.87
CA HIS A 41 3.51 7.83 2.82
C HIS A 41 2.93 6.63 2.07
N VAL A 42 3.76 5.66 1.67
CA VAL A 42 3.32 4.40 1.04
C VAL A 42 2.29 3.68 1.92
N ARG A 43 2.61 3.48 3.20
CA ARG A 43 1.71 2.78 4.14
C ARG A 43 0.42 3.52 4.43
N THR A 44 0.47 4.85 4.44
CA THR A 44 -0.72 5.69 4.68
C THR A 44 -1.60 5.78 3.44
N ARG A 45 -1.02 5.63 2.24
CA ARG A 45 -1.70 5.77 0.94
C ARG A 45 -1.42 4.57 0.02
N PRO A 46 -1.64 3.31 0.46
CA PRO A 46 -1.24 2.13 -0.31
C PRO A 46 -1.93 2.06 -1.65
N GLY A 47 -3.17 2.55 -1.75
CA GLY A 47 -3.90 2.53 -3.01
C GLY A 47 -3.32 3.39 -4.13
N MET A 48 -2.45 4.36 -3.82
CA MET A 48 -1.69 5.10 -4.84
C MET A 48 -0.59 4.26 -5.48
N TYR A 49 -0.14 3.20 -4.81
CA TYR A 49 1.01 2.38 -5.22
C TYR A 49 0.59 1.01 -5.73
N ILE A 50 -0.33 0.33 -5.02
CA ILE A 50 -0.78 -1.03 -5.35
C ILE A 50 -2.24 -1.11 -5.80
N GLY A 51 -2.94 0.02 -5.89
CA GLY A 51 -4.34 0.07 -6.29
C GLY A 51 -5.29 -0.45 -5.22
N ARG A 52 -6.12 -1.43 -5.54
CA ARG A 52 -7.12 -1.94 -4.60
C ARG A 52 -6.47 -2.80 -3.52
N LEU A 53 -6.79 -2.56 -2.25
CA LEU A 53 -6.53 -3.54 -1.20
C LEU A 53 -7.52 -4.70 -1.32
N GLY A 54 -7.05 -5.92 -1.11
CA GLY A 54 -7.87 -7.12 -1.14
C GLY A 54 -7.13 -8.32 -0.61
N ASP A 55 -7.84 -9.44 -0.55
CA ASP A 55 -7.37 -10.72 0.00
C ASP A 55 -6.86 -11.68 -1.08
N GLY A 56 -6.85 -11.25 -2.34
CA GLY A 56 -6.41 -12.07 -3.47
C GLY A 56 -7.54 -12.88 -4.10
N ASN A 57 -8.81 -12.64 -3.75
CA ASN A 57 -9.93 -13.28 -4.45
C ASN A 57 -10.21 -12.66 -5.81
N LEU A 58 -9.73 -11.43 -6.06
CA LEU A 58 -9.94 -10.72 -7.32
C LEU A 58 -8.63 -10.42 -8.04
N PRO A 59 -8.57 -10.54 -9.39
CA PRO A 59 -7.35 -10.28 -10.16
C PRO A 59 -6.77 -8.87 -9.98
N GLU A 60 -7.62 -7.88 -9.67
CA GLU A 60 -7.23 -6.49 -9.43
C GLU A 60 -6.69 -6.20 -8.02
N ASP A 61 -6.64 -7.19 -7.13
CA ASP A 61 -6.15 -6.99 -5.77
C ASP A 61 -4.64 -6.72 -5.76
N GLY A 62 -4.23 -5.74 -4.96
CA GLY A 62 -2.88 -5.21 -4.89
C GLY A 62 -1.82 -6.23 -4.47
N ILE A 63 -2.21 -7.35 -3.83
CA ILE A 63 -1.31 -8.47 -3.53
C ILE A 63 -0.63 -9.00 -4.81
N TYR A 64 -1.34 -9.01 -5.94
CA TYR A 64 -0.77 -9.43 -7.21
C TYR A 64 0.14 -8.38 -7.83
N VAL A 65 -0.08 -7.09 -7.54
CA VAL A 65 0.85 -6.01 -7.93
C VAL A 65 2.16 -6.16 -7.17
N LEU A 66 2.10 -6.38 -5.85
CA LEU A 66 3.29 -6.63 -5.01
C LEU A 66 4.12 -7.80 -5.55
N LEU A 67 3.47 -8.92 -5.87
CA LEU A 67 4.16 -10.08 -6.45
C LEU A 67 4.77 -9.76 -7.82
N LYS A 68 4.02 -9.10 -8.71
CA LYS A 68 4.51 -8.72 -10.04
C LYS A 68 5.74 -7.83 -9.95
N GLU A 69 5.78 -6.85 -9.05
CA GLU A 69 6.93 -5.96 -8.93
C GLU A 69 8.22 -6.69 -8.57
N VAL A 70 8.16 -7.70 -7.69
CA VAL A 70 9.33 -8.52 -7.37
C VAL A 70 9.73 -9.40 -8.56
N VAL A 71 8.75 -10.06 -9.19
CA VAL A 71 8.97 -10.94 -10.36
C VAL A 71 9.53 -10.17 -11.56
N ASP A 72 9.04 -8.96 -11.83
CA ASP A 72 9.49 -8.13 -12.94
C ASP A 72 10.94 -7.67 -12.77
N ASN A 73 11.36 -7.37 -11.53
CA ASN A 73 12.77 -7.09 -11.23
C ASN A 73 13.65 -8.30 -11.52
N SER A 74 13.21 -9.49 -11.13
CA SER A 74 13.91 -10.73 -11.45
C SER A 74 13.96 -11.00 -12.96
N ILE A 75 12.86 -10.81 -13.69
CA ILE A 75 12.81 -10.97 -15.16
C ILE A 75 13.78 -9.99 -15.85
N ASP A 76 13.94 -8.78 -15.34
CA ASP A 76 14.88 -7.82 -15.92
C ASP A 76 16.33 -8.30 -15.86
N GLU A 77 16.72 -9.07 -14.83
CA GLU A 77 18.04 -9.74 -14.77
C GLU A 77 18.19 -10.80 -15.87
N PHE A 78 17.15 -11.58 -16.15
CA PHE A 78 17.16 -12.55 -17.27
C PHE A 78 17.29 -11.87 -18.63
N LYS A 79 16.54 -10.79 -18.85
CA LYS A 79 16.58 -10.05 -20.12
C LYS A 79 17.95 -9.47 -20.40
N MET A 80 18.73 -9.18 -19.35
CA MET A 80 20.12 -8.74 -19.46
C MET A 80 21.14 -9.91 -19.54
N GLY A 81 20.66 -11.17 -19.58
CA GLY A 81 21.50 -12.37 -19.65
C GLY A 81 22.21 -12.71 -18.33
N ALA A 82 21.79 -12.10 -17.22
CA ALA A 82 22.39 -12.31 -15.91
C ALA A 82 21.62 -13.33 -15.06
N GLY A 83 20.32 -13.50 -15.30
CA GLY A 83 19.49 -14.51 -14.65
C GLY A 83 19.42 -15.80 -15.47
N SER A 84 19.41 -16.94 -14.79
CA SER A 84 19.23 -18.27 -15.41
C SER A 84 18.07 -19.08 -14.84
N ARG A 85 17.63 -18.75 -13.61
CA ARG A 85 16.54 -19.44 -12.91
C ARG A 85 15.78 -18.45 -12.02
N LEU A 86 14.46 -18.66 -11.95
CA LEU A 86 13.52 -17.94 -11.10
C LEU A 86 12.69 -19.00 -10.39
N GLU A 87 12.68 -18.94 -9.08
CA GLU A 87 11.88 -19.80 -8.21
C GLU A 87 10.84 -18.92 -7.52
N ILE A 88 9.59 -19.38 -7.52
CA ILE A 88 8.49 -18.74 -6.81
C ILE A 88 7.88 -19.82 -5.93
N ASP A 89 8.03 -19.65 -4.62
CA ASP A 89 7.49 -20.59 -3.63
C ASP A 89 6.39 -19.90 -2.83
N ILE A 90 5.25 -20.56 -2.75
CA ILE A 90 4.15 -20.17 -1.87
C ILE A 90 4.26 -21.04 -0.62
N GLU A 91 4.61 -20.41 0.48
CA GLU A 91 4.77 -21.03 1.79
C GLU A 91 3.47 -20.90 2.60
N ASP A 92 3.42 -21.62 3.73
CA ASP A 92 2.38 -21.43 4.72
C ASP A 92 2.35 -19.98 5.24
N HIS A 93 1.23 -19.60 5.85
CA HIS A 93 1.04 -18.26 6.46
C HIS A 93 1.09 -17.08 5.47
N LEU A 94 0.57 -17.27 4.25
CA LEU A 94 0.45 -16.21 3.23
C LEU A 94 1.80 -15.61 2.82
N ARG A 95 2.88 -16.39 2.93
CA ARG A 95 4.21 -15.97 2.52
C ARG A 95 4.49 -16.44 1.11
N VAL A 96 4.98 -15.52 0.28
CA VAL A 96 5.51 -15.84 -1.05
C VAL A 96 6.98 -15.45 -1.07
N SER A 97 7.83 -16.35 -1.55
CA SER A 97 9.24 -16.05 -1.82
C SER A 97 9.48 -16.05 -3.32
N VAL A 98 10.27 -15.08 -3.78
CA VAL A 98 10.74 -15.00 -5.17
C VAL A 98 12.25 -14.97 -5.12
N ARG A 99 12.87 -15.95 -5.77
CA ARG A 99 14.31 -16.09 -5.82
C ARG A 99 14.79 -16.12 -7.25
N ASP A 100 15.57 -15.11 -7.64
CA ASP A 100 16.36 -15.16 -8.86
C ASP A 100 17.83 -15.49 -8.58
N TYR A 101 18.51 -15.81 -9.67
CA TYR A 101 19.94 -16.04 -9.70
C TYR A 101 20.60 -15.04 -10.66
N GLY A 102 20.19 -13.77 -10.56
CA GLY A 102 20.78 -12.65 -11.28
C GLY A 102 22.04 -12.10 -10.59
N ARG A 103 22.41 -10.85 -10.92
CA ARG A 103 23.56 -10.17 -10.28
C ARG A 103 23.31 -9.82 -8.81
N GLY A 104 22.04 -9.74 -8.42
CA GLY A 104 21.62 -9.24 -7.11
C GLY A 104 21.63 -7.71 -7.01
N ILE A 105 20.96 -7.20 -5.98
CA ILE A 105 20.97 -5.77 -5.66
C ILE A 105 22.36 -5.38 -5.14
N PRO A 106 22.98 -4.28 -5.63
CA PRO A 106 24.26 -3.81 -5.11
C PRO A 106 24.21 -3.56 -3.60
N GLN A 107 25.07 -4.26 -2.84
CA GLN A 107 25.03 -4.26 -1.37
C GLN A 107 25.18 -2.86 -0.75
N GLY A 108 26.04 -2.02 -1.31
CA GLY A 108 26.25 -0.64 -0.84
C GLY A 108 25.04 0.29 -1.04
N LYS A 109 24.02 -0.15 -1.79
CA LYS A 109 22.80 0.61 -2.08
C LYS A 109 21.52 -0.15 -1.75
N LEU A 110 21.63 -1.29 -1.06
CA LEU A 110 20.50 -2.17 -0.77
C LEU A 110 19.38 -1.45 -0.01
N VAL A 111 19.73 -0.74 1.07
CA VAL A 111 18.74 -0.04 1.92
C VAL A 111 17.99 1.01 1.10
N GLU A 112 18.71 1.91 0.41
CA GLU A 112 18.08 2.94 -0.43
C GLU A 112 17.21 2.33 -1.55
N ALA A 113 17.69 1.23 -2.15
CA ALA A 113 16.97 0.50 -3.18
C ALA A 113 15.66 -0.16 -2.69
N VAL A 114 15.45 -0.33 -1.38
CA VAL A 114 14.21 -0.91 -0.82
C VAL A 114 13.40 0.06 0.07
N SER A 115 13.95 1.21 0.46
CA SER A 115 13.28 2.11 1.43
C SER A 115 13.08 3.55 0.98
N VAL A 116 13.69 3.99 -0.12
CA VAL A 116 13.59 5.38 -0.62
C VAL A 116 12.91 5.38 -1.98
N LEU A 117 11.81 6.12 -2.13
CA LEU A 117 11.08 6.20 -3.39
C LEU A 117 11.96 6.81 -4.50
N ASN A 118 11.62 6.51 -5.76
CA ASN A 118 12.35 7.00 -6.93
C ASN A 118 13.85 6.66 -6.93
N THR A 119 14.24 5.58 -6.26
CA THR A 119 15.63 5.13 -6.17
C THR A 119 15.78 3.73 -6.75
N GLY A 120 16.63 3.58 -7.78
CA GLY A 120 16.87 2.33 -8.49
C GLY A 120 17.91 2.45 -9.60
N GLY A 121 18.33 1.32 -10.16
CA GLY A 121 19.37 1.26 -11.21
C GLY A 121 18.86 1.36 -12.65
N LYS A 122 17.55 1.55 -12.85
CA LYS A 122 16.88 1.46 -14.15
C LYS A 122 16.75 2.79 -14.91
N TYR A 123 17.28 3.88 -14.36
CA TYR A 123 17.20 5.22 -14.95
C TYR A 123 18.26 5.51 -16.02
N ASP A 124 19.39 4.78 -16.01
CA ASP A 124 20.41 4.84 -17.07
C ASP A 124 20.36 3.55 -17.89
N SER A 125 20.12 3.70 -19.20
CA SER A 125 20.04 2.61 -20.19
C SER A 125 21.27 1.69 -20.25
N LYS A 126 22.36 2.03 -19.55
CA LYS A 126 23.57 1.22 -19.43
C LYS A 126 23.35 -0.07 -18.63
N ALA A 127 22.56 -0.04 -17.56
CA ALA A 127 22.36 -1.21 -16.70
C ALA A 127 21.16 -2.08 -17.15
N PHE A 128 20.10 -1.44 -17.69
CA PHE A 128 18.89 -2.10 -18.17
C PHE A 128 18.43 -1.43 -19.48
N LYS A 129 18.59 -2.10 -20.63
CA LYS A 129 18.28 -1.51 -21.95
C LYS A 129 16.79 -1.43 -22.30
N LYS A 130 15.95 -2.27 -21.68
CA LYS A 130 14.46 -2.28 -21.76
C LYS A 130 13.91 -3.05 -20.54
N SER A 131 13.78 -2.37 -19.41
CA SER A 131 13.18 -2.95 -18.20
C SER A 131 11.66 -2.93 -18.25
N VAL A 132 11.01 -3.84 -17.52
CA VAL A 132 9.57 -3.79 -17.28
C VAL A 132 9.23 -2.74 -16.20
N GLY A 133 10.05 -2.65 -15.15
CA GLY A 133 9.90 -1.62 -14.12
C GLY A 133 10.59 -0.30 -14.52
N LEU A 134 9.89 0.83 -14.45
CA LEU A 134 10.41 2.15 -14.84
C LEU A 134 10.45 3.18 -13.71
N ASN A 135 9.68 2.99 -12.64
CA ASN A 135 9.44 4.07 -11.67
C ASN A 135 10.29 3.97 -10.38
N GLY A 136 10.94 2.83 -10.12
CA GLY A 136 11.77 2.66 -8.92
C GLY A 136 10.97 2.72 -7.60
N VAL A 137 9.69 2.36 -7.63
CA VAL A 137 8.75 2.35 -6.50
C VAL A 137 8.27 0.94 -6.14
N GLY A 138 8.29 0.00 -7.09
CA GLY A 138 7.58 -1.29 -6.99
C GLY A 138 7.88 -2.15 -5.77
N VAL A 139 9.17 -2.42 -5.48
CA VAL A 139 9.58 -3.24 -4.31
C VAL A 139 9.25 -2.56 -2.97
N LYS A 140 9.01 -1.25 -2.99
CA LYS A 140 8.82 -0.42 -1.80
C LYS A 140 7.33 -0.16 -1.51
N ALA A 141 6.46 -0.59 -2.42
CA ALA A 141 5.01 -0.44 -2.36
C ALA A 141 4.37 -1.36 -1.31
#